data_AF-A0A447CX28-F1
#
_entry.id   AF-A0A447CX28-F1
#
_cell.length_a   1.000
_cell.length_b   1.000
_cell.length_c   1.000
_cell.angle_alpha   90.00
_cell.angle_beta   90.00
_cell.angle_gamma   90.00
#
_symmetry.space_group_name_H-M   'P 1'
#
loop_
_entity.id
_entity.type
_entity.pdbx_description
1 polymer ?
#
loop_
_entity_poly.entity_id
_entity_poly.type
_entity_poly.pdbx_seq_one_letter_code
_entity_poly.pdbx_strand_id
1 'polypeptide(L)'
;MRSAATSSPSGSPATPPPDLAPDLGAHLLLDAALRLQAVQRRWDGSKDEIDAALSYNRRLWSDLVDTVCTRQPTLPTEVRQSIASLGLFVDHRTVAIAADPRPEHLTALIGLNRDIAAGLLGRA
;
A
#
# COMPACT_ATOMS: atom_id res chain seq x y z
N MET A 1 52.78 9.47 -34.08
CA MET A 1 51.80 8.43 -33.69
C MET A 1 51.45 8.60 -32.21
N ARG A 2 50.28 9.15 -31.91
CA ARG A 2 49.67 9.11 -30.58
C ARG A 2 48.22 8.70 -30.77
N SER A 3 47.87 7.56 -30.20
CA SER A 3 46.54 6.94 -30.25
C SER A 3 45.57 7.58 -29.27
N ALA A 4 44.30 7.34 -29.59
CA ALA A 4 43.15 7.11 -28.70
C ALA A 4 42.43 8.31 -28.06
N ALA A 5 41.30 8.63 -28.70
CA ALA A 5 39.94 8.50 -28.15
C ALA A 5 39.70 9.03 -26.73
N THR A 6 38.96 10.13 -26.63
CA THR A 6 38.14 10.45 -25.47
C THR A 6 36.67 10.23 -25.82
N SER A 7 36.10 9.20 -25.20
CA SER A 7 34.66 8.91 -25.21
C SER A 7 33.94 9.86 -24.25
N SER A 8 32.73 10.27 -24.63
CA SER A 8 31.75 10.88 -23.73
C SER A 8 31.35 9.93 -22.59
N PRO A 9 30.69 10.45 -21.55
CA PRO A 9 29.39 9.87 -21.26
C PRO A 9 28.32 10.96 -21.18
N SER A 10 27.37 10.88 -22.11
CA SER A 10 26.04 11.46 -21.97
C SER A 10 25.38 10.78 -20.78
N GLY A 11 25.28 11.46 -19.65
CA GLY A 11 24.51 11.00 -18.51
C GLY A 11 23.03 11.02 -18.87
N SER A 12 22.46 9.86 -19.22
CA SER A 12 21.02 9.66 -19.20
C SER A 12 20.49 9.94 -17.80
N PRO A 13 19.30 10.56 -17.63
CA PRO A 13 18.65 10.61 -16.33
C PRO A 13 18.39 9.17 -15.90
N ALA A 14 19.03 8.77 -14.79
CA ALA A 14 18.82 7.47 -14.19
C ALA A 14 17.35 7.38 -13.77
N THR A 15 16.60 6.51 -14.45
CA THR A 15 15.26 6.13 -14.05
C THR A 15 15.33 5.60 -12.62
N PRO A 16 14.56 6.16 -11.66
CA PRO A 16 14.55 5.63 -10.30
C PRO A 16 14.05 4.18 -10.32
N PRO A 17 14.53 3.32 -9.40
CA PRO A 17 14.10 1.93 -9.35
C PRO A 17 12.58 1.82 -9.12
N PRO A 18 11.90 0.78 -9.65
CA PRO A 18 10.43 0.63 -9.75
C PRO A 18 9.71 0.38 -8.40
N ASP A 19 10.30 0.84 -7.31
CA ASP A 19 10.02 0.48 -5.93
C ASP A 19 8.90 1.41 -5.42
N LEU A 20 7.67 1.15 -5.87
CA LEU A 20 6.45 1.87 -5.50
C LEU A 20 6.63 3.39 -5.48
N ALA A 21 6.67 3.98 -6.68
CA ALA A 21 6.43 5.42 -6.80
C ALA A 21 5.22 5.79 -5.90
N PRO A 22 5.28 6.85 -5.07
CA PRO A 22 4.22 7.19 -4.12
C PRO A 22 2.82 7.17 -4.75
N ASP A 23 2.73 7.62 -6.00
CA ASP A 23 1.52 7.55 -6.80
C ASP A 23 1.03 6.12 -7.03
N LEU A 24 1.91 5.18 -7.40
CA LEU A 24 1.55 3.77 -7.59
C LEU A 24 1.01 3.14 -6.29
N GLY A 25 1.59 3.46 -5.14
CA GLY A 25 1.12 2.98 -3.84
C GLY A 25 -0.27 3.52 -3.47
N ALA A 26 -0.52 4.80 -3.75
CA ALA A 26 -1.83 5.41 -3.50
C ALA A 26 -2.93 4.78 -4.36
N HIS A 27 -2.68 4.50 -5.64
CA HIS A 27 -3.65 3.84 -6.52
C HIS A 27 -3.99 2.43 -6.03
N LEU A 28 -3.00 1.64 -5.58
CA LEU A 28 -3.24 0.31 -5.03
C LEU A 28 -4.07 0.34 -3.73
N LEU A 29 -3.86 1.34 -2.87
CA LEU A 29 -4.69 1.54 -1.67
C LEU A 29 -6.14 1.88 -2.05
N LEU A 30 -6.35 2.74 -3.06
CA LEU A 30 -7.69 3.02 -3.57
C LEU A 30 -8.35 1.76 -4.16
N ASP A 31 -7.61 0.94 -4.91
CA ASP A 31 -8.10 -0.33 -5.44
C ASP A 31 -8.49 -1.30 -4.32
N ALA A 32 -7.70 -1.40 -3.26
CA ALA A 32 -8.04 -2.18 -2.06
C ALA A 32 -9.33 -1.68 -1.41
N ALA A 33 -9.49 -0.36 -1.25
CA ALA A 33 -10.71 0.25 -0.73
C ALA A 33 -11.93 -0.07 -1.60
N LEU A 34 -11.80 -0.01 -2.93
CA LEU A 34 -12.88 -0.32 -3.87
C LEU A 34 -13.30 -1.79 -3.78
N ARG A 35 -12.35 -2.72 -3.67
CA ARG A 35 -12.63 -4.16 -3.48
C ARG A 35 -13.40 -4.42 -2.20
N LEU A 36 -12.94 -3.89 -1.08
CA LEU A 36 -13.62 -4.02 0.21
C LEU A 36 -15.02 -3.37 0.17
N GLN A 37 -15.18 -2.21 -0.47
CA GLN A 37 -16.47 -1.56 -0.62
C GLN A 37 -17.42 -2.35 -1.55
N ALA A 38 -16.90 -3.02 -2.57
CA ALA A 38 -17.71 -3.87 -3.44
C ALA A 38 -18.32 -5.05 -2.65
N VAL A 39 -17.50 -5.73 -1.84
CA VAL A 39 -17.95 -6.80 -0.92
C VAL A 39 -18.96 -6.25 0.09
N GLN A 40 -18.67 -5.10 0.71
CA GLN A 40 -19.58 -4.47 1.67
C GLN A 40 -20.96 -4.12 1.07
N ARG A 41 -20.99 -3.55 -0.14
CA ARG A 41 -22.26 -3.15 -0.79
C ARG A 41 -23.10 -4.31 -1.30
N ARG A 42 -22.44 -5.38 -1.74
CA ARG A 42 -23.07 -6.59 -2.29
C ARG A 42 -23.12 -7.71 -1.26
N TRP A 43 -23.17 -7.35 0.02
CA TRP A 43 -22.99 -8.30 1.11
C TRP A 43 -23.97 -9.46 1.02
N ASP A 44 -23.44 -10.65 0.73
CA ASP A 44 -24.18 -11.92 0.64
C ASP A 44 -23.65 -12.96 1.65
N GLY A 45 -22.63 -12.59 2.42
CA GLY A 45 -21.96 -13.49 3.37
C GLY A 45 -21.00 -14.49 2.71
N SER A 46 -20.64 -14.30 1.44
CA SER A 46 -19.69 -15.15 0.73
C SER A 46 -18.31 -15.09 1.38
N LYS A 47 -17.94 -16.18 2.05
CA LYS A 47 -16.65 -16.29 2.75
C LYS A 47 -15.48 -16.13 1.77
N ASP A 48 -15.57 -16.71 0.58
CA ASP A 48 -14.50 -16.64 -0.42
C ASP A 48 -14.27 -15.21 -0.92
N GLU A 49 -15.33 -14.43 -1.17
CA GLU A 49 -15.19 -13.03 -1.60
C GLU A 49 -14.63 -12.15 -0.48
N ILE A 50 -15.08 -12.37 0.76
CA ILE A 50 -14.59 -11.66 1.94
C ILE A 50 -13.10 -11.96 2.16
N ASP A 51 -12.73 -13.25 2.19
CA ASP A 51 -11.35 -13.69 2.42
C ASP A 51 -10.41 -13.20 1.31
N ALA A 52 -10.87 -13.21 0.05
CA ALA A 52 -10.09 -12.68 -1.07
C ALA A 52 -9.83 -11.16 -0.94
N ALA A 53 -10.86 -10.38 -0.59
CA ALA A 53 -10.73 -8.93 -0.41
C ALA A 53 -9.84 -8.59 0.80
N LEU A 54 -10.02 -9.29 1.91
CA LEU A 54 -9.20 -9.13 3.12
C LEU A 54 -7.75 -9.52 2.88
N SER A 55 -7.50 -10.64 2.19
CA SER A 55 -6.14 -11.10 1.88
C SER A 55 -5.40 -10.14 0.95
N TYR A 56 -6.09 -9.61 -0.07
CA TYR A 56 -5.54 -8.58 -0.94
C TYR A 56 -5.13 -7.34 -0.14
N ASN A 57 -6.02 -6.85 0.72
CA ASN A 57 -5.76 -5.68 1.57
C ASN A 57 -4.57 -5.90 2.51
N ARG A 58 -4.54 -7.04 3.20
CA ARG A 58 -3.50 -7.40 4.16
C ARG A 58 -2.13 -7.51 3.51
N ARG A 59 -2.06 -8.16 2.34
CA ARG A 59 -0.81 -8.29 1.58
C ARG A 59 -0.27 -6.93 1.15
N LEU A 60 -1.14 -6.07 0.61
CA LEU A 60 -0.75 -4.71 0.22
C LEU A 60 -0.13 -3.93 1.39
N TRP A 61 -0.74 -4.02 2.58
CA TRP A 61 -0.22 -3.38 3.79
C TRP A 61 1.11 -3.97 4.25
N SER A 62 1.28 -5.29 4.15
CA SER A 62 2.55 -5.95 4.45
C SER A 62 3.68 -5.46 3.53
N ASP A 63 3.41 -5.38 2.23
CA ASP A 63 4.36 -4.88 1.23
C ASP A 63 4.69 -3.39 1.45
N LEU A 64 3.71 -2.58 1.84
CA LEU A 64 3.89 -1.17 2.20
C LEU A 64 4.78 -1.00 3.43
N VAL A 65 4.51 -1.76 4.50
CA VAL A 65 5.32 -1.72 5.73
C VAL A 65 6.75 -2.14 5.44
N ASP A 66 6.98 -3.23 4.69
CA ASP A 66 8.34 -3.63 4.30
C ASP A 66 9.03 -2.48 3.56
N THR A 67 8.40 -1.95 2.52
CA THR A 67 8.97 -0.88 1.69
C THR A 67 9.34 0.36 2.52
N VAL A 68 8.43 0.83 3.38
CA VAL A 68 8.64 2.04 4.20
C VAL A 68 9.69 1.80 5.29
N CYS A 69 9.67 0.63 5.95
CA CYS A 69 10.54 0.36 7.08
C CYS A 69 11.95 -0.06 6.68
N THR A 70 12.11 -0.78 5.57
CA THR A 70 13.42 -1.37 5.17
C THR A 70 14.06 -0.64 4.00
N ARG A 71 13.27 -0.01 3.11
CA ARG A 71 13.78 0.55 1.84
C ARG A 71 13.72 2.08 1.74
N GLN A 72 13.17 2.76 2.75
CA GLN A 72 13.11 4.24 2.80
C GLN A 72 13.75 4.80 4.09
N PRO A 73 15.08 4.66 4.26
CA PRO A 73 15.78 5.17 5.44
C PRO A 73 15.75 6.70 5.60
N THR A 74 15.42 7.42 4.52
CA THR A 74 15.31 8.90 4.49
C THR A 74 14.03 9.44 5.12
N LEU A 75 12.99 8.62 5.29
CA LEU A 75 11.77 9.04 5.99
C LEU A 75 12.07 9.31 7.48
N PRO A 76 11.34 10.24 8.13
CA PRO A 76 11.42 10.38 9.58
C PRO A 76 11.06 9.08 10.30
N THR A 77 11.73 8.82 11.43
CA THR A 77 11.49 7.59 12.23
C THR A 77 10.04 7.49 12.68
N GLU A 78 9.44 8.61 13.05
CA GLU A 78 8.07 8.73 13.52
C GLU A 78 7.08 8.32 12.42
N VAL A 79 7.37 8.67 11.17
CA VAL A 79 6.55 8.28 10.01
C VAL A 79 6.61 6.78 9.80
N ARG A 80 7.82 6.19 9.80
CA ARG A 80 7.97 4.73 9.66
C ARG A 80 7.27 3.97 10.78
N GLN A 81 7.37 4.45 12.03
CA GLN A 81 6.69 3.87 13.18
C GLN A 81 5.17 3.98 13.09
N SER A 82 4.65 5.09 12.58
CA SER A 82 3.22 5.28 12.34
C SER A 82 2.71 4.27 11.31
N ILE A 83 3.40 4.12 10.17
CA ILE A 83 3.05 3.13 9.14
C ILE A 83 3.12 1.70 9.66
N ALA A 84 4.15 1.34 10.42
CA ALA A 84 4.26 0.02 11.04
C ALA A 84 3.08 -0.26 12.00
N SER A 85 2.68 0.73 12.80
CA SER A 85 1.54 0.61 13.72
C SER A 85 0.21 0.44 12.97
N LEU A 86 0.02 1.15 11.86
CA LEU A 86 -1.14 0.96 10.99
C LEU A 86 -1.15 -0.42 10.32
N GLY A 87 0.00 -0.95 9.92
CA GLY A 87 0.13 -2.32 9.42
C GLY A 87 -0.35 -3.36 10.44
N LEU A 88 0.06 -3.23 11.71
CA LEU A 88 -0.41 -4.10 12.79
C LEU A 88 -1.93 -3.98 13.01
N PHE A 89 -2.48 -2.76 12.96
CA PHE A 89 -3.92 -2.55 13.03
C PHE A 89 -4.65 -3.28 11.90
N VAL A 90 -4.17 -3.17 10.65
CA VAL A 90 -4.77 -3.86 9.50
C VAL A 90 -4.73 -5.37 9.66
N ASP A 91 -3.60 -5.91 10.13
CA ASP A 91 -3.45 -7.35 10.39
C ASP A 91 -4.47 -7.84 11.44
N HIS A 92 -4.53 -7.17 12.59
CA HIS A 92 -5.47 -7.51 13.66
C HIS A 92 -6.93 -7.39 13.21
N ARG A 93 -7.25 -6.31 12.49
CA ARG A 93 -8.61 -6.07 11.99
C ARG A 93 -9.01 -7.10 10.95
N THR A 94 -8.09 -7.51 10.09
CA THR A 94 -8.30 -8.57 9.09
C THR A 94 -8.67 -9.89 9.77
N VAL A 95 -7.90 -10.31 10.79
CA VAL A 95 -8.20 -11.53 11.56
C VAL A 95 -9.55 -11.43 12.26
N ALA A 96 -9.86 -10.28 12.87
CA ALA A 96 -11.13 -10.07 13.55
C ALA A 96 -12.34 -10.16 12.60
N ILE A 97 -12.24 -9.59 11.38
CA ILE A 97 -13.31 -9.65 10.37
C ILE A 97 -13.48 -11.08 9.86
N ALA A 98 -12.39 -11.82 9.63
CA ALA A 98 -12.48 -13.21 9.19
C ALA A 98 -13.15 -14.11 10.25
N ALA A 99 -13.01 -13.78 11.54
CA ALA A 99 -13.63 -14.50 12.64
C ALA A 99 -15.13 -14.15 12.84
N ASP A 100 -15.51 -12.88 12.66
CA ASP A 100 -16.90 -12.41 12.72
C ASP A 100 -17.21 -11.50 11.51
N PRO A 101 -17.55 -12.09 10.35
CA PRO A 101 -17.76 -11.34 9.12
C PRO A 101 -19.04 -10.52 9.19
N ARG A 102 -18.89 -9.20 9.17
CA ARG A 102 -19.99 -8.24 9.13
C ARG A 102 -19.66 -7.09 8.17
N PRO A 103 -20.63 -6.59 7.39
CA PRO A 103 -20.35 -5.55 6.40
C PRO A 103 -19.84 -4.28 7.05
N GLU A 104 -20.33 -3.92 8.25
CA GLU A 104 -19.88 -2.73 8.98
C GLU A 104 -18.42 -2.83 9.42
N HIS A 105 -17.89 -4.05 9.60
CA HIS A 105 -16.53 -4.23 10.06
C HIS A 105 -15.49 -3.84 9.00
N LEU A 106 -15.85 -3.90 7.71
CA LEU A 106 -15.01 -3.48 6.58
C LEU A 106 -14.80 -1.96 6.50
N THR A 107 -15.73 -1.16 7.04
CA THR A 107 -15.72 0.30 6.95
C THR A 107 -14.41 0.92 7.42
N ALA A 108 -13.82 0.39 8.50
CA ALA A 108 -12.57 0.90 9.05
C ALA A 108 -11.39 0.71 8.08
N LEU A 109 -11.30 -0.44 7.41
CA LEU A 109 -10.25 -0.71 6.42
C LEU A 109 -10.44 0.12 5.15
N ILE A 110 -11.70 0.31 4.71
CA ILE A 110 -12.04 1.15 3.57
C ILE A 110 -11.64 2.61 3.82
N GLY A 111 -11.99 3.15 4.98
CA GLY A 111 -11.64 4.52 5.37
C GLY A 111 -10.14 4.71 5.44
N LEU A 112 -9.44 3.85 6.18
CA LEU A 112 -7.99 3.89 6.32
C LEU A 112 -7.27 3.93 4.96
N ASN A 113 -7.62 3.03 4.04
CA ASN A 113 -6.99 3.00 2.73
C ASN A 113 -7.19 4.29 1.93
N ARG A 114 -8.38 4.89 2.01
CA ARG A 114 -8.69 6.16 1.33
C ARG A 114 -7.92 7.32 1.94
N ASP A 115 -7.86 7.39 3.26
CA ASP A 115 -7.20 8.48 3.97
C ASP A 115 -5.69 8.46 3.69
N ILE A 116 -5.06 7.28 3.73
CA ILE A 116 -3.64 7.13 3.41
C ILE A 116 -3.38 7.43 1.93
N ALA A 117 -4.22 6.95 1.01
CA ALA A 117 -4.08 7.27 -0.40
C ALA A 117 -4.21 8.77 -0.69
N ALA A 118 -5.16 9.45 -0.03
CA ALA A 118 -5.33 10.90 -0.16
C ALA A 118 -4.09 11.65 0.33
N GLY A 119 -3.52 11.23 1.47
CA GLY A 119 -2.26 11.78 1.99
C GLY A 119 -1.09 11.60 1.02
N LEU A 120 -0.91 10.41 0.45
CA LEU A 120 0.16 10.11 -0.51
C LEU A 120 0.03 10.91 -1.82
N LEU A 121 -1.20 11.20 -2.24
CA LEU A 121 -1.48 12.01 -3.44
C LEU A 121 -1.41 13.52 -3.19
N GLY A 122 -1.10 13.96 -1.96
CA GLY A 122 -1.06 15.38 -1.59
C GLY A 122 -2.43 16.06 -1.58
N ARG A 123 -3.49 15.32 -1.26
CA ARG A 123 -4.90 15.78 -1.28
C ARG A 123 -5.50 15.94 0.12
N ALA A 124 -4.67 15.94 1.16
CA ALA A 124 -5.04 16.05 2.57
C ALA A 124 -5.01 17.51 3.06
#